data_AF-Y0KFG8-F1
#
_entry.id   AF-Y0KFG8-F1
#
_cell.length_a   1.000
_cell.length_b   1.000
_cell.length_c   1.000
_cell.angle_alpha   90.00
_cell.angle_beta   90.00
_cell.angle_gamma   90.00
#
_symmetry.space_group_name_H-M   'P 1'
#
loop_
_entity.id
_entity.type
_entity.pdbx_description
1 polymer ?
#
loop_
_entity_poly.entity_id
_entity_poly.type
_entity_poly.pdbx_seq_one_letter_code
_entity_poly.pdbx_strand_id
1 'polypeptide(L)'
;MAYVLRNDQGNIIAASSTVQVEAHWQFLENKHPDYIAFIEAELKQHAAFRESDIQLARVLEDLIEILIERNLIQFTDFPSAAQKRLNDRQSMRSKNRLSMIVEDEDEMTLPLPMHF
;
A
#
# COMPACT_ATOMS: atom_id res chain seq x y z
N MET A 1 11.15 5.84 -19.87
CA MET A 1 12.62 5.99 -20.02
C MET A 1 13.15 6.36 -18.65
N ALA A 2 14.27 5.77 -18.22
CA ALA A 2 14.86 6.06 -16.92
C ALA A 2 16.36 6.27 -17.07
N TYR A 3 16.93 7.13 -16.24
CA TYR A 3 18.37 7.27 -16.07
C TYR A 3 18.76 6.45 -14.85
N VAL A 4 19.80 5.63 -14.97
CA VAL A 4 20.27 4.77 -13.89
C VAL A 4 21.73 5.07 -13.60
N LEU A 5 22.07 5.02 -12.31
CA LEU A 5 23.43 5.05 -11.83
C LEU A 5 23.87 3.62 -11.50
N ARG A 6 25.00 3.19 -12.04
CA ARG A 6 25.62 1.90 -11.74
C ARG A 6 26.86 2.08 -10.87
N ASN A 7 27.10 1.15 -9.96
CA ASN A 7 28.36 1.08 -9.21
C ASN A 7 29.48 0.45 -10.06
N ASP A 8 30.71 0.38 -9.51
CA ASP A 8 31.88 -0.20 -10.18
C ASP A 8 31.73 -1.70 -10.55
N GLN A 9 30.73 -2.38 -9.98
CA GLN A 9 30.40 -3.77 -10.25
C GLN A 9 29.31 -3.92 -11.33
N GLY A 10 28.81 -2.82 -11.88
CA GLY A 10 27.76 -2.79 -12.91
C GLY A 10 26.33 -2.89 -12.37
N ASN A 11 26.12 -2.89 -11.05
CA ASN A 11 24.79 -2.97 -10.45
C ASN A 11 24.13 -1.59 -10.37
N ILE A 12 22.84 -1.51 -10.65
CA ILE A 12 22.06 -0.27 -10.51
C ILE A 12 21.92 0.06 -9.01
N ILE A 13 22.32 1.26 -8.62
CA ILE A 13 22.23 1.78 -7.24
C ILE A 13 21.28 2.97 -7.11
N ALA A 14 20.96 3.65 -8.21
CA ALA A 14 19.96 4.71 -8.22
C ALA A 14 19.28 4.81 -9.59
N ALA A 15 18.03 5.30 -9.60
CA ALA A 15 17.26 5.52 -10.80
C ALA A 15 16.44 6.82 -10.73
N SER A 16 16.31 7.49 -11.88
CA SER A 16 15.59 8.75 -12.06
C SER A 16 14.72 8.64 -13.30
N SER A 17 13.43 8.94 -13.15
CA SER A 17 12.43 8.77 -14.21
C SER A 17 12.37 9.93 -15.21
N THR A 18 12.97 11.07 -14.89
CA THR A 18 12.74 12.33 -15.63
C THR A 18 14.00 13.15 -15.92
N VAL A 19 15.07 13.01 -15.12
CA VAL A 19 16.24 13.88 -15.24
C VAL A 19 17.53 13.08 -15.13
N GLN A 20 18.46 13.35 -16.05
CA GLN A 20 19.85 12.95 -15.88
C GLN A 20 20.46 13.83 -14.79
N VAL A 21 20.62 13.26 -13.59
CA VAL A 21 21.07 14.02 -12.42
C VAL A 21 22.54 14.44 -12.58
N GLU A 22 23.38 13.53 -13.11
CA GLU A 22 24.83 13.77 -13.29
C GLU A 22 25.39 13.05 -14.55
N ALA A 23 26.61 13.40 -14.96
CA ALA A 23 27.23 12.91 -16.20
C ALA A 23 27.45 11.38 -16.27
N HIS A 24 27.52 10.71 -15.12
CA HIS A 24 27.77 9.27 -15.00
C HIS A 24 26.48 8.43 -14.92
N TRP A 25 25.32 9.08 -15.04
CA TRP A 25 24.02 8.41 -15.16
C TRP A 25 23.80 7.95 -16.60
N GLN A 26 23.47 6.67 -16.75
CA GLN A 26 23.29 6.03 -18.05
C GLN A 26 21.81 5.94 -18.40
N PHE A 27 21.50 6.15 -19.67
CA PHE A 27 20.15 5.94 -20.17
C PHE A 27 19.82 4.45 -20.16
N LEU A 28 18.65 4.10 -19.61
CA LEU A 28 18.12 2.75 -19.63
C LEU A 28 16.62 2.75 -19.99
N GLU A 29 16.23 1.79 -20.82
CA GLU A 29 14.83 1.64 -21.17
C GLU A 29 14.04 1.04 -19.99
N ASN A 30 12.81 1.49 -19.77
CA ASN A 30 11.98 1.04 -18.63
C ASN A 30 11.69 -0.47 -18.65
N LYS A 31 11.87 -1.13 -19.79
CA LYS A 31 11.65 -2.58 -19.95
C LYS A 31 12.93 -3.41 -19.79
N HIS A 32 14.07 -2.76 -19.51
CA HIS A 32 15.32 -3.47 -19.35
C HIS A 32 15.27 -4.39 -18.12
N PRO A 33 15.68 -5.67 -18.23
CA PRO A 33 15.61 -6.63 -17.12
C PRO A 33 16.29 -6.12 -15.83
N ASP A 34 17.48 -5.54 -15.93
CA ASP A 34 18.18 -4.96 -14.76
C ASP A 34 17.37 -3.86 -14.06
N TYR A 35 16.66 -3.03 -14.83
CA TYR A 35 15.84 -1.96 -14.27
C TYR A 35 14.63 -2.53 -13.53
N ILE A 36 13.98 -3.53 -14.13
CA ILE A 36 12.86 -4.23 -13.51
C ILE A 36 13.32 -4.92 -12.22
N ALA A 37 14.45 -5.63 -12.25
CA ALA A 37 15.02 -6.29 -11.07
C ALA A 37 15.37 -5.30 -9.96
N PHE A 38 15.93 -4.14 -10.30
CA PHE A 38 16.20 -3.06 -9.34
C PHE A 38 14.91 -2.54 -8.69
N ILE A 39 13.89 -2.23 -9.50
CA ILE A 39 12.59 -1.75 -8.99
C ILE A 39 11.90 -2.81 -8.13
N GLU A 40 11.95 -4.09 -8.51
CA GLU A 40 11.41 -5.19 -7.70
C GLU A 40 12.14 -5.34 -6.36
N ALA A 41 13.46 -5.21 -6.34
CA ALA A 41 14.25 -5.28 -5.12
C ALA A 41 13.92 -4.11 -4.17
N GLU A 42 13.86 -2.88 -4.70
CA GLU A 42 13.42 -1.70 -3.94
C GLU A 42 11.98 -1.88 -3.43
N LEU A 43 11.06 -2.33 -4.28
CA LEU A 43 9.67 -2.59 -3.88
C LEU A 43 9.59 -3.60 -2.75
N LYS A 44 10.41 -4.66 -2.75
CA LYS A 44 10.49 -5.65 -1.67
C LYS A 44 11.09 -5.09 -0.40
N GLN A 45 12.18 -4.31 -0.49
CA GLN A 45 12.77 -3.67 0.69
C GLN A 45 11.80 -2.70 1.37
N HIS A 46 11.11 -1.88 0.56
CA HIS A 46 10.10 -0.94 1.06
C HIS A 46 8.76 -1.62 1.39
N ALA A 47 8.56 -2.90 1.06
CA ALA A 47 7.30 -3.59 1.35
C ALA A 47 7.08 -3.72 2.85
N ALA A 48 8.11 -4.11 3.61
CA ALA A 48 8.02 -4.23 5.07
C ALA A 48 7.72 -2.87 5.75
N PHE A 49 8.34 -1.79 5.26
CA PHE A 49 8.08 -0.44 5.76
C PHE A 49 6.65 0.01 5.44
N ARG A 50 6.19 -0.19 4.19
CA ARG A 50 4.81 0.10 3.80
C ARG A 50 3.79 -0.71 4.59
N GLU A 51 4.08 -1.98 4.85
CA GLU A 51 3.20 -2.85 5.64
C GLU A 51 3.12 -2.36 7.10
N SER A 52 4.25 -2.01 7.71
CA SER A 52 4.30 -1.41 9.03
C SER A 52 3.50 -0.10 9.09
N ASP A 53 3.64 0.79 8.11
CA ASP A 53 2.88 2.04 8.04
C ASP A 53 1.37 1.80 7.89
N ILE A 54 0.98 0.78 7.12
CA ILE A 54 -0.44 0.38 6.97
C ILE A 54 -0.98 -0.10 8.32
N GLN A 55 -0.25 -0.95 9.03
CA GLN A 55 -0.65 -1.45 10.34
C GLN A 55 -0.76 -0.32 11.36
N LEU A 56 0.23 0.58 11.42
CA LEU A 56 0.21 1.74 12.31
C LEU A 56 -0.98 2.65 12.03
N ALA A 57 -1.25 2.94 10.77
CA ALA A 57 -2.36 3.80 10.41
C ALA A 57 -3.73 3.13 10.68
N ARG A 58 -3.83 1.80 10.72
CA ARG A 58 -5.03 1.10 11.23
C ARG A 58 -5.21 1.31 12.73
N VAL A 59 -4.15 1.13 13.51
CA VAL A 59 -4.16 1.35 14.96
C VAL A 59 -4.52 2.80 15.31
N LEU A 60 -3.97 3.77 14.56
CA LEU A 60 -4.30 5.18 14.74
C LEU A 60 -5.77 5.49 14.45
N GLU A 61 -6.33 4.89 13.40
CA GLU A 61 -7.74 5.05 13.06
C GLU A 61 -8.65 4.48 14.16
N ASP A 62 -8.35 3.28 14.66
CA ASP A 62 -9.11 2.67 15.75
C ASP A 62 -9.00 3.50 17.05
N LEU A 63 -7.81 4.07 17.33
CA LEU A 63 -7.61 4.97 18.46
C LEU A 63 -8.43 6.26 18.31
N ILE A 64 -8.45 6.87 17.12
CA ILE A 64 -9.23 8.07 16.84
C ILE A 64 -10.72 7.78 17.05
N GLU A 65 -11.23 6.64 16.57
CA GLU A 65 -12.61 6.22 16.77
C GLU A 65 -12.94 6.08 18.26
N ILE A 66 -12.10 5.40 19.05
CA ILE A 66 -12.30 5.27 20.50
C ILE A 66 -12.32 6.64 21.20
N LEU A 67 -11.44 7.57 20.81
CA LEU A 67 -11.38 8.90 21.41
C LEU A 67 -12.63 9.73 21.05
N ILE A 68 -13.15 9.59 19.84
CA ILE A 68 -14.40 10.22 19.40
C ILE A 68 -15.61 9.62 20.14
N GLU A 69 -15.70 8.29 20.24
CA GLU A 69 -16.79 7.60 20.96
C GLU A 69 -16.84 8.00 22.44
N ARG A 70 -15.66 8.20 23.06
CA ARG A 70 -15.55 8.70 24.44
C ARG A 70 -15.75 10.21 24.58
N ASN A 71 -16.06 10.91 23.48
CA ASN A 71 -16.22 12.37 23.42
C ASN A 71 -14.99 13.13 23.95
N LEU A 72 -13.78 12.56 23.83
CA LEU A 72 -12.52 13.21 24.24
C LEU A 72 -11.99 14.17 23.17
N ILE A 73 -12.27 13.88 21.89
CA ILE A 73 -11.98 14.72 20.74
C ILE A 73 -13.18 14.69 19.79
N GLN A 74 -13.35 15.72 18.98
CA GLN A 74 -14.36 15.75 17.93
C GLN A 74 -13.71 15.62 16.56
N PHE A 75 -14.44 15.03 15.61
CA PHE A 75 -13.98 14.93 14.21
C PHE A 75 -13.65 16.30 13.60
N THR A 76 -14.37 17.34 14.03
CA THR A 76 -14.17 18.73 13.60
C THR A 76 -12.90 19.38 14.15
N ASP A 77 -12.25 18.76 15.13
CA ASP A 77 -10.99 19.27 15.70
C ASP A 77 -9.80 19.04 14.76
N PHE A 78 -9.96 18.14 13.78
CA PHE A 78 -8.95 17.86 12.77
C PHE A 78 -9.00 18.89 11.61
N PRO A 79 -7.86 19.23 11.00
CA PRO A 79 -7.84 20.02 9.77
C PRO A 79 -8.63 19.35 8.63
N SER A 80 -9.20 20.14 7.72
CA SER A 80 -10.01 19.63 6.58
C SER A 80 -9.32 18.54 5.76
N ALA A 81 -8.00 18.65 5.57
CA ALA A 81 -7.20 17.63 4.89
C ALA A 81 -7.16 16.29 5.64
N ALA A 82 -7.09 16.32 6.97
CA ALA A 82 -7.10 15.12 7.81
C ALA A 82 -8.50 14.50 7.89
N GLN A 83 -9.55 15.32 7.99
CA GLN A 83 -10.94 14.87 7.93
C GLN A 83 -11.23 14.13 6.61
N LYS A 84 -10.82 14.69 5.47
CA LYS A 84 -10.97 14.02 4.17
C LYS A 84 -10.26 12.67 4.12
N ARG A 85 -9.02 12.61 4.63
CA ARG A 85 -8.25 11.36 4.67
C ARG A 85 -8.92 10.30 5.54
N LEU A 86 -9.45 10.67 6.71
CA LEU A 86 -10.20 9.76 7.58
C LEU A 86 -11.46 9.22 6.88
N ASN A 87 -12.22 10.10 6.21
CA ASN A 87 -13.41 9.68 5.44
C ASN A 87 -13.07 8.74 4.28
N ASP A 88 -12.03 9.05 3.51
CA ASP A 88 -11.59 8.21 2.38
C ASP A 88 -11.18 6.81 2.91
N ARG A 89 -10.52 6.74 4.06
CA ARG A 89 -10.07 5.51 4.72
C ARG A 89 -11.24 4.67 5.24
N GLN A 90 -12.19 5.28 5.92
CA GLN A 90 -13.41 4.61 6.41
C GLN A 90 -14.24 4.05 5.25
N SER A 91 -14.36 4.80 4.14
CA SER A 91 -15.04 4.31 2.93
C SER A 91 -14.36 3.06 2.35
N MET A 92 -13.02 3.03 2.31
CA MET A 92 -12.26 1.86 1.86
C MET A 92 -12.44 0.66 2.80
N ARG A 93 -12.45 0.87 4.12
CA ARG A 93 -12.74 -0.19 5.11
C ARG A 93 -14.14 -0.78 4.94
N SER A 94 -15.16 0.08 4.78
CA SER A 94 -16.55 -0.37 4.62
C SER A 94 -16.71 -1.26 3.38
N LYS A 95 -16.10 -0.86 2.25
CA LYS A 95 -16.10 -1.66 1.02
C LYS A 95 -15.40 -3.01 1.18
N ASN A 96 -14.25 -3.04 1.84
CA ASN A 96 -13.49 -4.27 2.03
C ASN A 96 -14.16 -5.24 3.02
N ARG A 97 -14.89 -4.72 4.01
CA ARG A 97 -15.70 -5.57 4.91
C ARG A 97 -16.89 -6.19 4.19
N LEU A 98 -17.54 -5.44 3.30
CA LEU A 98 -18.64 -5.94 2.48
C LEU A 98 -18.18 -7.02 1.50
N SER A 99 -16.99 -6.88 0.90
CA SER A 99 -16.44 -7.94 0.02
C SER A 99 -16.11 -9.22 0.80
N MET A 100 -15.55 -9.10 2.01
CA MET A 100 -15.22 -10.26 2.85
C MET A 100 -16.47 -11.03 3.32
N ILE A 101 -17.58 -10.35 3.61
CA ILE A 101 -18.84 -11.00 4.00
C ILE A 101 -19.47 -11.76 2.81
N VAL A 102 -19.34 -11.24 1.59
CA VAL A 102 -19.88 -11.90 0.39
C VAL A 102 -19.08 -13.15 0.01
N GLU A 103 -17.77 -13.17 0.27
CA GLU A 103 -16.92 -14.34 0.03
C GLU A 103 -17.20 -15.50 1.01
N ASP A 104 -17.69 -15.20 2.22
CA ASP A 104 -18.01 -16.22 3.25
C ASP A 104 -19.40 -16.88 3.05
N GLU A 105 -20.27 -16.37 2.17
CA GLU A 105 -21.61 -16.96 1.94
C GLU A 105 -21.61 -18.16 0.96
N ASP A 106 -20.50 -18.41 0.24
CA ASP A 106 -20.40 -19.51 -0.73
C ASP A 106 -19.98 -20.87 -0.11
N GLU A 107 -19.66 -20.92 1.20
CA GLU A 107 -19.20 -22.15 1.89
C GLU A 107 -20.24 -22.74 2.87
N MET A 108 -21.52 -22.82 2.45
CA MET A 108 -22.57 -23.56 3.19
C MET A 108 -23.42 -24.49 2.30
N THR A 109 -22.81 -25.14 1.30
CA THR A 109 -23.47 -26.28 0.60
C THR A 109 -23.13 -27.60 1.31
N LEU A 110 -23.82 -27.90 2.41
CA LEU A 110 -23.78 -29.25 3.00
C LEU A 110 -24.37 -30.25 1.99
N PRO A 111 -23.71 -31.38 1.69
CA PRO A 111 -24.26 -32.38 0.78
C PRO A 111 -25.44 -33.10 1.45
N LEU A 112 -26.58 -33.16 0.76
CA LEU A 112 -27.74 -33.93 1.19
C LEU A 112 -27.40 -35.42 1.31
N PRO A 113 -27.85 -36.12 2.37
CA PRO A 113 -27.61 -37.56 2.49
C PRO A 113 -28.42 -38.31 1.43
N MET A 114 -27.73 -39.07 0.59
CA MET A 114 -28.32 -40.02 -0.34
C MET A 114 -29.00 -41.15 0.46
N HIS A 115 -30.33 -41.16 0.47
CA HIS A 115 -31.08 -42.35 0.87
C HIS A 115 -30.97 -43.40 -0.25
N PHE A 116 -30.37 -44.55 0.07
CA PHE A 116 -30.54 -45.80 -0.64
C PHE A 116 -31.87 -46.46 -0.26
#